data_AF-A0A945FYB2-F1
#
_entry.id   AF-A0A945FYB2-F1
#
_cell.length_a   1.000
_cell.length_b   1.000
_cell.length_c   1.000
_cell.angle_alpha   90.00
_cell.angle_beta   90.00
_cell.angle_gamma   90.00
#
_symmetry.space_group_name_H-M   'P 1'
#
loop_
_entity.id
_entity.type
_entity.pdbx_description
1 polymer ?
#
loop_
_entity_poly.entity_id
_entity_poly.type
_entity_poly.pdbx_seq_one_letter_code
_entity_poly.pdbx_strand_id
1 'polypeptide(L)'
;MATINLSKADDIIIPTNDGDTYRGNEGNDTYILVSQESSSSVSIIDTKGSNTIQLPEWSKVKSILVSNDAIRLTCDDMTIFTINGADKFSYDIGGNSTSNSLGSIKTFDEFVNIFDLEAPSEGSVKKSTNKIVYDDSFRTLYEVKVQAEDNGNKYYINDELSPDLSLSSGEKYVFDLNDATASNHPLSISETKNGIHNEGSSVGEGINYFIKGYDVTEAEFSASFSPDNSLENAFVVFEPSSDDTILYYYCLFHNGMANEAKILIDDYVEKIPEAVATSISVQSVGASDYRFTVEGEQANDPVLTLERGKTYEFDVSAQGHPFWIKTDQVTGSSSQYNEGISNNGLSNGKLTFTVSDDAPSTLYYICQIHSNMTGVIKIVDNNDNGTILGNDNSNSSSTPSYGYSLDLELAFSNDQDFIPTIGYDI
;
A
#
# COMPACT_ATOMS: atom_id res chain seq x y z
N MET A 1 -19.04 20.57 39.73
CA MET A 1 -20.28 19.78 39.92
C MET A 1 -21.49 20.71 39.93
N ALA A 2 -21.72 21.33 38.77
CA ALA A 2 -22.97 21.94 38.39
C ALA A 2 -23.75 20.94 37.51
N THR A 3 -25.05 21.18 37.38
CA THR A 3 -25.89 20.51 36.38
C THR A 3 -26.20 21.50 35.28
N ILE A 4 -25.80 21.15 34.05
CA ILE A 4 -26.07 21.94 32.84
C ILE A 4 -27.31 21.32 32.19
N ASN A 5 -28.41 22.07 32.20
CA ASN A 5 -29.63 21.66 31.52
C ASN A 5 -29.60 22.24 30.10
N LEU A 6 -29.63 21.36 29.11
CA LEU A 6 -29.61 21.72 27.69
C LEU A 6 -31.01 22.14 27.22
N SER A 7 -31.13 22.53 25.95
CA SER A 7 -32.38 23.03 25.42
C SER A 7 -33.39 21.90 25.20
N LYS A 8 -34.55 22.22 24.61
CA LYS A 8 -35.51 21.21 24.12
C LYS A 8 -35.38 20.98 22.61
N ALA A 9 -34.43 21.65 21.96
CA ALA A 9 -34.13 21.48 20.55
C ALA A 9 -33.11 20.34 20.37
N ASP A 10 -32.87 19.95 19.13
CA ASP A 10 -31.84 18.97 18.77
C ASP A 10 -30.47 19.66 18.80
N ASP A 11 -29.67 19.39 19.82
CA ASP A 11 -28.39 20.05 20.08
C ASP A 11 -27.18 19.14 19.74
N ILE A 12 -26.08 19.73 19.28
CA ILE A 12 -24.75 19.07 19.21
C ILE A 12 -23.91 19.59 20.36
N ILE A 13 -23.46 18.70 21.24
CA ILE A 13 -22.79 19.04 22.50
C ILE A 13 -21.42 18.37 22.56
N ILE A 14 -20.40 19.16 22.90
CA ILE A 14 -19.07 18.66 23.28
C ILE A 14 -18.94 18.88 24.79
N PRO A 15 -19.17 17.85 25.63
CA PRO A 15 -19.30 18.05 27.06
C PRO A 15 -17.91 18.05 27.71
N THR A 16 -17.41 19.25 28.05
CA THR A 16 -16.03 19.46 28.51
C THR A 16 -15.88 19.88 29.97
N ASN A 17 -16.96 20.27 30.66
CA ASN A 17 -16.85 20.83 32.01
C ASN A 17 -16.54 19.75 33.06
N ASP A 18 -15.36 19.83 33.69
CA ASP A 18 -14.92 18.86 34.70
C ASP A 18 -15.86 18.80 35.92
N GLY A 19 -16.25 17.58 36.25
CA GLY A 19 -17.18 17.25 37.32
C GLY A 19 -18.63 17.59 37.00
N ASP A 20 -18.98 18.16 35.85
CA ASP A 20 -20.35 18.59 35.60
C ASP A 20 -21.22 17.48 35.00
N THR A 21 -22.53 17.62 35.19
CA THR A 21 -23.54 16.74 34.60
C THR A 21 -24.33 17.47 33.52
N TYR A 22 -24.29 16.97 32.30
CA TYR A 22 -25.09 17.44 31.17
C TYR A 22 -26.40 16.66 31.14
N ARG A 23 -27.51 17.39 31.06
CA ARG A 23 -28.85 16.81 30.94
C ARG A 23 -29.56 17.37 29.71
N GLY A 24 -29.75 16.52 28.70
CA GLY A 24 -30.69 16.81 27.61
C GLY A 24 -32.12 16.61 28.07
N ASN A 25 -33.03 17.36 27.45
CA ASN A 25 -34.43 17.43 27.88
C ASN A 25 -35.37 16.59 27.01
N GLU A 26 -35.77 17.07 25.83
CA GLU A 26 -36.70 16.35 24.92
C GLU A 26 -36.17 16.28 23.48
N GLY A 27 -35.09 17.00 23.16
CA GLY A 27 -34.49 17.03 21.82
C GLY A 27 -33.77 15.74 21.49
N ASN A 28 -33.43 15.56 20.21
CA ASN A 28 -32.55 14.49 19.75
C ASN A 28 -31.11 15.03 19.73
N ASP A 29 -30.40 14.81 20.83
CA ASP A 29 -29.12 15.43 21.09
C ASP A 29 -27.95 14.51 20.71
N THR A 30 -26.88 15.08 20.15
CA THR A 30 -25.62 14.37 19.88
C THR A 30 -24.52 14.85 20.81
N TYR A 31 -23.97 13.94 21.62
CA TYR A 31 -22.86 14.20 22.53
C TYR A 31 -21.56 13.66 21.93
N ILE A 32 -20.67 14.56 21.53
CA ILE A 32 -19.35 14.21 20.95
C ILE A 32 -18.34 14.10 22.10
N LEU A 33 -17.91 12.87 22.39
CA LEU A 33 -16.97 12.59 23.47
C LEU A 33 -15.54 12.76 22.95
N VAL A 34 -14.87 13.81 23.41
CA VAL A 34 -13.48 14.12 23.03
C VAL A 34 -12.61 14.10 24.28
N SER A 35 -11.50 13.36 24.23
CA SER A 35 -10.43 13.39 25.23
C SER A 35 -10.02 14.84 25.54
N GLN A 36 -9.76 15.15 26.81
CA GLN A 36 -9.43 16.48 27.30
C GLN A 36 -8.03 16.47 27.93
N GLU A 37 -7.24 17.53 27.73
CA GLU A 37 -5.88 17.72 28.25
C GLU A 37 -5.75 17.73 29.80
N SER A 38 -6.80 17.32 30.52
CA SER A 38 -6.84 17.15 31.97
C SER A 38 -7.77 15.98 32.31
N SER A 39 -7.45 15.20 33.35
CA SER A 39 -8.20 14.03 33.84
C SER A 39 -9.61 14.39 34.34
N SER A 40 -10.44 14.83 33.41
CA SER A 40 -11.75 15.41 33.63
C SER A 40 -12.78 14.30 33.77
N SER A 41 -13.82 14.53 34.57
CA SER A 41 -14.91 13.59 34.76
C SER A 41 -16.23 14.23 34.42
N VAL A 42 -16.84 13.80 33.33
CA VAL A 42 -18.10 14.34 32.80
C VAL A 42 -19.20 13.31 32.94
N SER A 43 -20.40 13.74 33.33
CA SER A 43 -21.60 12.88 33.36
C SER A 43 -22.66 13.35 32.38
N ILE A 44 -23.33 12.42 31.72
CA ILE A 44 -24.42 12.67 30.77
C ILE A 44 -25.65 11.91 31.24
N ILE A 45 -26.80 12.58 31.24
CA ILE A 45 -28.10 11.99 31.57
C ILE A 45 -29.15 12.57 30.63
N ASP A 46 -29.47 11.83 29.58
CA ASP A 46 -30.43 12.29 28.57
C ASP A 46 -31.21 11.11 27.99
N THR A 47 -32.32 10.80 28.66
CA THR A 47 -33.08 9.57 28.42
C THR A 47 -34.38 9.82 27.66
N LYS A 48 -34.51 11.00 27.07
CA LYS A 48 -35.69 11.46 26.35
C LYS A 48 -35.26 12.02 25.00
N GLY A 49 -36.05 11.76 23.96
CA GLY A 49 -35.59 11.97 22.59
C GLY A 49 -34.81 10.76 22.08
N SER A 50 -34.28 10.88 20.86
CA SER A 50 -33.41 9.88 20.21
C SER A 50 -31.98 10.41 20.22
N ASN A 51 -31.25 10.16 21.31
CA ASN A 51 -29.95 10.77 21.56
C ASN A 51 -28.80 9.89 21.09
N THR A 52 -27.72 10.52 20.65
CA THR A 52 -26.52 9.83 20.14
C THR A 52 -25.29 10.17 20.97
N ILE A 53 -24.54 9.15 21.36
CA ILE A 53 -23.15 9.31 21.82
C ILE A 53 -22.26 9.13 20.61
N GLN A 54 -21.51 10.17 20.22
CA GLN A 54 -20.52 10.09 19.16
C GLN A 54 -19.13 9.93 19.77
N LEU A 55 -18.42 8.89 19.36
CA LEU A 55 -16.99 8.74 19.58
C LEU A 55 -16.32 9.03 18.25
N PRO A 56 -15.65 10.20 18.11
CA PRO A 56 -14.90 10.53 16.92
C PRO A 56 -13.93 9.42 16.53
N GLU A 57 -13.64 9.35 15.23
CA GLU A 57 -12.58 8.51 14.72
C GLU A 57 -11.29 8.72 15.52
N TRP A 58 -10.63 7.61 15.83
CA TRP A 58 -9.39 7.55 16.62
C TRP A 58 -9.54 7.81 18.12
N SER A 59 -10.77 7.90 18.65
CA SER A 59 -10.99 8.01 20.10
C SER A 59 -10.48 6.77 20.83
N LYS A 60 -9.68 6.96 21.88
CA LYS A 60 -9.14 5.83 22.64
C LYS A 60 -9.89 5.58 23.93
N VAL A 61 -10.21 4.32 24.18
CA VAL A 61 -10.84 3.89 25.43
C VAL A 61 -9.87 2.96 26.15
N LYS A 62 -9.38 3.41 27.30
CA LYS A 62 -8.47 2.67 28.19
C LYS A 62 -9.19 1.64 29.04
N SER A 63 -10.41 1.97 29.45
CA SER A 63 -11.28 1.00 30.10
C SER A 63 -12.74 1.38 29.96
N ILE A 64 -13.59 0.37 29.94
CA ILE A 64 -15.03 0.51 29.97
C ILE A 64 -15.58 -0.24 31.19
N LEU A 65 -16.53 0.39 31.87
CA LEU A 65 -17.36 -0.22 32.91
C LEU A 65 -18.82 -0.14 32.45
N VAL A 66 -19.50 -1.28 32.40
CA VAL A 66 -20.85 -1.42 31.83
C VAL A 66 -21.78 -2.01 32.88
N SER A 67 -22.94 -1.40 33.10
CA SER A 67 -24.12 -2.02 33.74
C SER A 67 -25.20 -2.29 32.69
N ASN A 68 -26.39 -2.74 33.10
CA ASN A 68 -27.52 -2.93 32.19
C ASN A 68 -28.01 -1.62 31.53
N ASP A 69 -27.73 -0.46 32.13
CA ASP A 69 -28.28 0.84 31.71
C ASP A 69 -27.28 2.01 31.81
N ALA A 70 -26.00 1.75 32.10
CA ALA A 70 -25.00 2.81 32.23
C ALA A 70 -23.64 2.36 31.72
N ILE A 71 -22.89 3.33 31.20
CA ILE A 71 -21.51 3.14 30.75
C ILE A 71 -20.63 4.18 31.41
N ARG A 72 -19.46 3.75 31.87
CA ARG A 72 -18.35 4.65 32.18
C ARG A 72 -17.17 4.33 31.28
N LEU A 73 -16.88 5.23 30.35
CA LEU A 73 -15.69 5.21 29.52
C LEU A 73 -14.57 5.95 30.25
N THR A 74 -13.39 5.34 30.28
CA THR A 74 -12.15 6.02 30.64
C THR A 74 -11.30 6.07 29.39
N CYS A 75 -11.03 7.28 28.92
CA CYS A 75 -10.14 7.54 27.81
C CYS A 75 -8.68 7.32 28.22
N ASP A 76 -7.79 7.28 27.24
CA ASP A 76 -6.36 7.07 27.40
C ASP A 76 -5.67 8.16 28.24
N ASP A 77 -6.06 9.42 28.01
CA ASP A 77 -5.71 10.64 28.76
C ASP A 77 -6.29 10.69 30.19
N MET A 78 -7.03 9.64 30.59
CA MET A 78 -7.77 9.53 31.85
C MET A 78 -8.99 10.43 31.97
N THR A 79 -9.46 11.05 30.88
CA THR A 79 -10.80 11.65 30.80
C THR A 79 -11.84 10.56 31.00
N ILE A 80 -12.89 10.88 31.75
CA ILE A 80 -13.94 9.92 32.15
C ILE A 80 -15.29 10.46 31.71
N PHE A 81 -16.00 9.67 30.91
CA PHE A 81 -17.39 9.93 30.56
C PHE A 81 -18.28 8.90 31.24
N THR A 82 -19.25 9.37 32.03
CA THR A 82 -20.30 8.53 32.63
C THR A 82 -21.63 8.83 31.96
N ILE A 83 -22.17 7.87 31.24
CA ILE A 83 -23.45 7.96 30.54
C ILE A 83 -24.47 7.15 31.34
N ASN A 84 -25.49 7.83 31.90
CA ASN A 84 -26.56 7.18 32.64
C ASN A 84 -27.81 7.03 31.76
N GLY A 85 -28.44 5.87 31.79
CA GLY A 85 -29.47 5.50 30.82
C GLY A 85 -28.88 5.24 29.43
N ALA A 86 -27.66 4.72 29.39
CA ALA A 86 -26.87 4.42 28.21
C ALA A 86 -27.60 3.48 27.23
N ASP A 87 -28.46 2.60 27.75
CA ASP A 87 -29.34 1.71 26.97
C ASP A 87 -30.34 2.44 26.07
N LYS A 88 -30.52 3.75 26.25
CA LYS A 88 -31.45 4.59 25.49
C LYS A 88 -30.78 5.46 24.43
N PHE A 89 -29.46 5.35 24.28
CA PHE A 89 -28.70 6.08 23.27
C PHE A 89 -28.39 5.19 22.06
N SER A 90 -28.24 5.81 20.89
CA SER A 90 -27.46 5.26 19.79
C SER A 90 -25.99 5.67 19.92
N TYR A 91 -25.09 4.92 19.30
CA TYR A 91 -23.66 5.16 19.36
C TYR A 91 -23.10 5.34 17.95
N ASP A 92 -22.58 6.52 17.63
CA ASP A 92 -21.91 6.81 16.36
C ASP A 92 -20.40 6.63 16.52
N ILE A 93 -19.86 5.56 15.93
CA ILE A 93 -18.49 5.10 16.08
C ILE A 93 -17.68 5.50 14.85
N GLY A 94 -16.72 6.41 15.04
CA GLY A 94 -15.90 6.96 13.96
C GLY A 94 -16.51 8.19 13.26
N GLY A 95 -17.74 8.57 13.58
CA GLY A 95 -18.39 9.74 12.97
C GLY A 95 -17.84 11.07 13.48
N ASN A 96 -18.09 12.13 12.72
CA ASN A 96 -17.82 13.51 13.12
C ASN A 96 -18.96 14.43 12.68
N SER A 97 -19.86 14.73 13.62
CA SER A 97 -21.05 15.56 13.36
C SER A 97 -20.69 17.02 13.07
N THR A 98 -19.48 17.49 13.44
CA THR A 98 -19.05 18.86 13.13
C THR A 98 -18.67 19.05 11.65
N SER A 99 -18.40 17.95 10.94
CA SER A 99 -18.09 17.93 9.51
C SER A 99 -19.14 17.17 8.68
N ASN A 100 -20.29 16.83 9.26
CA ASN A 100 -21.33 15.97 8.65
C ASN A 100 -20.82 14.59 8.19
N SER A 101 -19.78 14.06 8.84
CA SER A 101 -19.32 12.69 8.63
C SER A 101 -20.09 11.75 9.56
N LEU A 102 -20.73 10.73 9.01
CA LEU A 102 -21.38 9.66 9.78
C LEU A 102 -20.41 8.49 9.92
N GLY A 103 -20.31 7.94 11.12
CA GLY A 103 -19.62 6.68 11.37
C GLY A 103 -20.60 5.50 11.38
N SER A 104 -20.18 4.43 12.04
CA SER A 104 -20.99 3.23 12.20
C SER A 104 -21.97 3.41 13.37
N ILE A 105 -23.27 3.51 13.08
CA ILE A 105 -24.30 3.61 14.11
C ILE A 105 -24.55 2.25 14.76
N LYS A 106 -24.35 2.16 16.08
CA LYS A 106 -24.55 0.97 16.90
C LYS A 106 -25.66 1.19 17.93
N THR A 107 -26.35 0.11 18.25
CA THR A 107 -27.16 -0.01 19.47
C THR A 107 -26.26 -0.11 20.72
N PHE A 108 -26.85 -0.01 21.90
CA PHE A 108 -26.13 -0.21 23.17
C PHE A 108 -25.38 -1.55 23.24
N ASP A 109 -26.04 -2.66 22.92
CA ASP A 109 -25.42 -3.98 22.98
C ASP A 109 -24.31 -4.14 21.94
N GLU A 110 -24.52 -3.64 20.72
CA GLU A 110 -23.49 -3.63 19.68
C GLU A 110 -22.28 -2.78 20.06
N PHE A 111 -22.50 -1.63 20.71
CA PHE A 111 -21.42 -0.78 21.23
C PHE A 111 -20.62 -1.49 22.33
N VAL A 112 -21.29 -2.13 23.28
CA VAL A 112 -20.63 -2.90 24.35
C VAL A 112 -19.83 -4.07 23.77
N ASN A 113 -20.37 -4.74 22.74
CA ASN A 113 -19.69 -5.83 22.03
C ASN A 113 -18.42 -5.38 21.29
N ILE A 114 -18.28 -4.11 20.88
CA ILE A 114 -17.01 -3.59 20.35
C ILE A 114 -15.88 -3.79 21.37
N PHE A 115 -16.16 -3.79 22.66
CA PHE A 115 -15.17 -4.05 23.70
C PHE A 115 -15.08 -5.53 24.09
N ASP A 116 -15.61 -6.47 23.31
CA ASP A 116 -15.76 -7.90 23.63
C ASP A 116 -16.29 -8.11 25.07
N LEU A 117 -17.41 -7.45 25.35
CA LEU A 117 -18.20 -7.56 26.56
C LEU A 117 -19.67 -7.77 26.19
N GLU A 118 -20.43 -8.35 27.11
CA GLU A 118 -21.90 -8.34 27.07
C GLU A 118 -22.42 -7.54 28.27
N ALA A 119 -23.49 -6.77 28.08
CA ALA A 119 -24.08 -6.01 29.17
C ALA A 119 -24.70 -6.96 30.22
N PRO A 120 -24.37 -6.82 31.51
CA PRO A 120 -24.88 -7.72 32.54
C PRO A 120 -26.33 -7.40 32.88
N SER A 121 -27.12 -8.41 33.24
CA SER A 121 -28.51 -8.21 33.70
C SER A 121 -28.61 -7.49 35.05
N GLU A 122 -27.60 -7.62 35.91
CA GLU A 122 -27.46 -6.92 37.19
C GLU A 122 -25.98 -6.61 37.49
N GLY A 123 -25.72 -5.55 38.26
CA GLY A 123 -24.36 -5.16 38.64
C GLY A 123 -23.59 -4.49 37.50
N SER A 124 -22.27 -4.67 37.47
CA SER A 124 -21.42 -4.11 36.41
C SER A 124 -20.21 -5.00 36.09
N VAL A 125 -19.77 -4.91 34.84
CA VAL A 125 -18.56 -5.58 34.30
C VAL A 125 -17.56 -4.53 33.85
N LYS A 126 -16.28 -4.74 34.16
CA LYS A 126 -15.19 -3.83 33.77
C LYS A 126 -14.20 -4.57 32.88
N LYS A 127 -13.74 -3.91 31.82
CA LYS A 127 -12.62 -4.37 31.00
C LYS A 127 -11.63 -3.25 30.75
N SER A 128 -10.35 -3.54 30.99
CA SER A 128 -9.25 -2.73 30.47
C SER A 128 -9.06 -3.08 29.00
N THR A 129 -8.87 -2.08 28.17
CA THR A 129 -8.76 -2.23 26.72
C THR A 129 -7.83 -1.15 26.18
N ASN A 130 -7.23 -1.41 25.02
CA ASN A 130 -6.51 -0.41 24.24
C ASN A 130 -7.21 -0.14 22.90
N LYS A 131 -8.47 -0.58 22.76
CA LYS A 131 -9.23 -0.42 21.52
C LYS A 131 -9.38 1.07 21.17
N ILE A 132 -9.06 1.36 19.92
CA ILE A 132 -9.32 2.64 19.28
C ILE A 132 -10.67 2.53 18.59
N VAL A 133 -11.48 3.56 18.76
CA VAL A 133 -12.76 3.71 18.07
C VAL A 133 -12.45 4.21 16.67
N TYR A 134 -12.61 3.36 15.69
CA TYR A 134 -12.72 3.73 14.28
C TYR A 134 -13.87 2.94 13.66
N ASP A 135 -14.22 3.23 12.42
CA ASP A 135 -15.20 2.41 11.71
C ASP A 135 -14.58 1.04 11.39
N ASP A 136 -14.71 0.11 12.34
CA ASP A 136 -14.20 -1.26 12.28
C ASP A 136 -14.72 -2.03 11.06
N SER A 137 -15.82 -1.59 10.44
CA SER A 137 -16.43 -2.33 9.33
C SER A 137 -15.71 -2.18 7.99
N PHE A 138 -14.73 -1.28 7.88
CA PHE A 138 -13.97 -1.04 6.65
C PHE A 138 -12.45 -1.05 6.85
N ARG A 139 -11.95 -1.61 7.96
CA ARG A 139 -10.53 -1.51 8.30
C ARG A 139 -9.93 -2.79 8.86
N THR A 140 -8.78 -3.18 8.32
CA THR A 140 -7.93 -4.24 8.89
C THR A 140 -6.82 -3.60 9.73
N LEU A 141 -6.65 -4.06 10.97
CA LEU A 141 -5.63 -3.57 11.90
C LEU A 141 -4.45 -4.55 12.00
N TYR A 142 -3.25 -3.99 11.93
CA TYR A 142 -1.96 -4.65 12.09
C TYR A 142 -1.27 -4.11 13.34
N GLU A 143 -1.14 -4.93 14.38
CA GLU A 143 -0.32 -4.59 15.56
C GLU A 143 1.15 -4.59 15.17
N VAL A 144 1.86 -3.48 15.42
CA VAL A 144 3.29 -3.33 15.14
C VAL A 144 4.07 -3.34 16.44
N LYS A 145 4.94 -4.34 16.58
CA LYS A 145 5.92 -4.46 17.67
C LYS A 145 7.32 -4.45 17.09
N VAL A 146 8.32 -4.23 17.94
CA VAL A 146 9.72 -4.35 17.57
C VAL A 146 10.44 -5.29 18.53
N GLN A 147 11.22 -6.21 17.99
CA GLN A 147 12.06 -7.10 18.80
C GLN A 147 13.50 -7.07 18.30
N ALA A 148 14.45 -7.28 19.21
CA ALA A 148 15.86 -7.39 18.87
C ALA A 148 16.15 -8.78 18.32
N GLU A 149 16.63 -8.86 17.08
CA GLU A 149 17.09 -10.09 16.42
C GLU A 149 18.60 -10.08 16.23
N ASP A 150 19.18 -11.21 15.80
CA ASP A 150 20.63 -11.36 15.56
C ASP A 150 21.21 -10.27 14.63
N ASN A 151 20.40 -9.75 13.71
CA ASN A 151 20.77 -8.73 12.72
C ASN A 151 20.12 -7.36 13.00
N GLY A 152 19.86 -7.04 14.26
CA GLY A 152 19.29 -5.77 14.71
C GLY A 152 17.78 -5.84 14.96
N ASN A 153 17.19 -4.69 15.32
CA ASN A 153 15.77 -4.60 15.64
C ASN A 153 14.90 -4.85 14.40
N LYS A 154 13.84 -5.66 14.54
CA LYS A 154 12.91 -6.02 13.46
C LYS A 154 11.47 -5.77 13.84
N TYR A 155 10.66 -5.44 12.84
CA TYR A 155 9.22 -5.34 13.02
C TYR A 155 8.61 -6.73 13.18
N TYR A 156 7.68 -6.83 14.12
CA TYR A 156 6.74 -7.92 14.25
C TYR A 156 5.35 -7.37 13.95
N ILE A 157 4.67 -7.95 12.97
CA ILE A 157 3.32 -7.57 12.57
C ILE A 157 2.38 -8.68 13.01
N ASN A 158 1.41 -8.36 13.89
CA ASN A 158 0.52 -9.37 14.50
C ASN A 158 1.29 -10.56 15.11
N ASP A 159 2.39 -10.26 15.82
CA ASP A 159 3.31 -11.23 16.44
C ASP A 159 4.09 -12.14 15.46
N GLU A 160 4.05 -11.88 14.15
CA GLU A 160 4.87 -12.56 13.14
C GLU A 160 6.10 -11.70 12.77
N LEU A 161 7.27 -12.33 12.65
CA LEU A 161 8.53 -11.65 12.31
C LEU A 161 8.51 -11.21 10.84
N SER A 162 8.40 -9.90 10.62
CA SER A 162 8.40 -9.25 9.31
C SER A 162 7.68 -10.05 8.20
N PRO A 163 6.36 -10.31 8.31
CA PRO A 163 5.63 -11.08 7.31
C PRO A 163 5.37 -10.30 6.02
N ASP A 164 5.21 -11.02 4.93
CA ASP A 164 4.57 -10.46 3.74
C ASP A 164 3.10 -10.14 4.04
N LEU A 165 2.59 -9.04 3.48
CA LEU A 165 1.20 -8.60 3.62
C LEU A 165 0.51 -8.66 2.27
N SER A 166 -0.72 -9.18 2.24
CA SER A 166 -1.59 -9.16 1.06
C SER A 166 -2.73 -8.19 1.32
N LEU A 167 -2.74 -7.07 0.60
CA LEU A 167 -3.73 -6.01 0.74
C LEU A 167 -4.54 -5.88 -0.56
N SER A 168 -5.71 -5.26 -0.48
CA SER A 168 -6.59 -4.99 -1.62
C SER A 168 -6.71 -3.49 -1.84
N SER A 169 -6.67 -3.07 -3.11
CA SER A 169 -6.82 -1.66 -3.46
C SER A 169 -8.18 -1.10 -3.02
N GLY A 170 -8.20 0.16 -2.57
CA GLY A 170 -9.38 0.86 -2.07
C GLY A 170 -9.84 0.48 -0.66
N GLU A 171 -9.23 -0.53 -0.05
CA GLU A 171 -9.48 -0.90 1.36
C GLU A 171 -8.53 -0.14 2.30
N LYS A 172 -8.96 0.11 3.54
CA LYS A 172 -8.15 0.84 4.54
C LYS A 172 -7.47 -0.10 5.52
N TYR A 173 -6.18 0.10 5.70
CA TYR A 173 -5.33 -0.68 6.60
C TYR A 173 -4.72 0.22 7.66
N VAL A 174 -4.70 -0.24 8.92
CA VAL A 174 -4.18 0.51 10.05
C VAL A 174 -2.99 -0.23 10.64
N PHE A 175 -1.82 0.40 10.65
CA PHE A 175 -0.65 -0.06 11.38
C PHE A 175 -0.60 0.63 12.74
N ASP A 176 -0.75 -0.14 13.81
CA ASP A 176 -0.77 0.32 15.19
C ASP A 176 0.63 0.24 15.81
N LEU A 177 1.27 1.38 16.05
CA LEU A 177 2.61 1.47 16.65
C LEU A 177 2.57 1.73 18.17
N ASN A 178 1.46 1.48 18.86
CA ASN A 178 1.32 1.79 20.28
C ASN A 178 2.07 0.87 21.24
N ASP A 179 2.64 -0.23 20.74
CA ASP A 179 3.53 -1.03 21.57
C ASP A 179 4.77 -0.22 21.96
N ALA A 180 5.14 -0.25 23.24
CA ALA A 180 6.27 0.51 23.75
C ALA A 180 7.60 0.16 23.05
N THR A 181 7.72 -1.05 22.49
CA THR A 181 8.90 -1.44 21.72
C THR A 181 9.04 -0.69 20.39
N ALA A 182 7.94 -0.18 19.82
CA ALA A 182 7.94 0.57 18.56
C ALA A 182 8.25 2.07 18.75
N SER A 183 8.44 2.56 19.99
CA SER A 183 8.51 4.00 20.30
C SER A 183 9.66 4.77 19.64
N ASN A 184 10.69 4.07 19.15
CA ASN A 184 11.82 4.63 18.43
C ASN A 184 11.90 4.15 16.96
N HIS A 185 10.82 3.57 16.45
CA HIS A 185 10.79 2.89 15.17
C HIS A 185 9.54 3.29 14.39
N PRO A 186 9.50 4.54 13.88
CA PRO A 186 8.40 5.01 13.05
C PRO A 186 8.35 4.21 11.74
N LEU A 187 7.17 3.68 11.41
CA LEU A 187 6.90 2.93 10.18
C LEU A 187 6.39 3.85 9.09
N SER A 188 6.82 3.59 7.85
CA SER A 188 6.26 4.17 6.63
C SER A 188 6.26 3.12 5.53
N ILE A 189 5.62 3.42 4.39
CA ILE A 189 5.48 2.53 3.24
C ILE A 189 6.18 3.17 2.05
N SER A 190 6.87 2.38 1.23
CA SER A 190 7.64 2.82 0.06
C SER A 190 7.49 1.83 -1.10
N GLU A 191 7.64 2.32 -2.33
CA GLU A 191 7.81 1.48 -3.53
C GLU A 191 9.17 0.76 -3.55
N THR A 192 10.16 1.29 -2.83
CA THR A 192 11.51 0.71 -2.76
C THR A 192 11.75 0.09 -1.41
N LYS A 193 12.31 -1.12 -1.40
CA LYS A 193 12.75 -1.78 -0.18
C LYS A 193 13.68 -0.88 0.64
N ASN A 194 13.40 -0.75 1.94
CA ASN A 194 14.06 0.17 2.89
C ASN A 194 13.85 1.67 2.61
N GLY A 195 12.95 2.02 1.70
CA GLY A 195 12.51 3.38 1.40
C GLY A 195 13.67 4.37 1.23
N ILE A 196 13.63 5.44 2.01
CA ILE A 196 14.62 6.54 1.98
C ILE A 196 16.06 6.11 2.26
N HIS A 197 16.27 4.91 2.82
CA HIS A 197 17.62 4.37 3.04
C HIS A 197 18.20 3.68 1.80
N ASN A 198 17.42 3.52 0.73
CA ASN A 198 17.81 2.87 -0.51
C ASN A 198 17.32 3.67 -1.73
N GLU A 199 17.54 4.98 -1.71
CA GLU A 199 17.17 5.94 -2.79
C GLU A 199 15.67 6.07 -3.09
N GLY A 200 14.81 5.31 -2.41
CA GLY A 200 13.36 5.46 -2.49
C GLY A 200 12.82 6.64 -1.70
N SER A 201 11.51 6.82 -1.76
CA SER A 201 10.74 7.73 -0.91
C SER A 201 9.55 6.99 -0.32
N SER A 202 8.95 7.54 0.73
CA SER A 202 7.64 7.07 1.15
C SER A 202 6.61 7.27 0.03
N VAL A 203 5.62 6.38 -0.01
CA VAL A 203 4.42 6.57 -0.82
C VAL A 203 3.68 7.77 -0.24
N GLY A 204 3.38 8.77 -1.07
CA GLY A 204 2.71 9.99 -0.62
C GLY A 204 1.18 9.95 -0.74
N GLU A 205 0.66 9.16 -1.68
CA GLU A 205 -0.79 8.99 -1.89
C GLU A 205 -1.33 7.82 -1.06
N GLY A 206 -2.55 7.93 -0.56
CA GLY A 206 -3.20 6.85 0.22
C GLY A 206 -2.63 6.62 1.63
N ILE A 207 -1.54 7.28 2.04
CA ILE A 207 -0.99 7.17 3.39
C ILE A 207 -1.31 8.41 4.24
N ASN A 208 -1.70 8.19 5.49
CA ASN A 208 -1.94 9.24 6.48
C ASN A 208 -1.34 8.81 7.83
N TYR A 209 -0.81 9.78 8.58
CA TYR A 209 -0.15 9.53 9.86
C TYR A 209 -0.92 10.19 10.98
N PHE A 210 -1.06 9.49 12.10
CA PHE A 210 -1.78 10.02 13.25
C PHE A 210 -0.95 9.94 14.51
N ILE A 211 -0.96 11.02 15.28
CA ILE A 211 -0.44 11.10 16.65
C ILE A 211 -1.54 11.63 17.54
N LYS A 212 -1.85 10.93 18.64
CA LYS A 212 -2.91 11.34 19.59
C LYS A 212 -4.28 11.57 18.94
N GLY A 213 -4.56 10.86 17.85
CA GLY A 213 -5.79 10.97 17.07
C GLY A 213 -5.84 12.15 16.10
N TYR A 214 -4.78 12.96 16.00
CA TYR A 214 -4.67 14.04 15.03
C TYR A 214 -3.88 13.59 13.82
N ASP A 215 -4.40 13.92 12.63
CA ASP A 215 -3.67 13.80 11.37
C ASP A 215 -2.46 14.75 11.39
N VAL A 216 -1.31 14.22 11.01
CA VAL A 216 -0.01 14.91 11.03
C VAL A 216 0.81 14.57 9.80
N THR A 217 1.77 15.41 9.47
CA THR A 217 2.74 15.11 8.40
C THR A 217 3.68 13.97 8.80
N GLU A 218 4.28 13.27 7.83
CA GLU A 218 5.31 12.22 8.11
C GLU A 218 6.48 12.77 8.95
N ALA A 219 6.84 14.04 8.74
CA ALA A 219 7.89 14.72 9.51
C ALA A 219 7.48 14.92 10.98
N GLU A 220 6.25 15.36 11.24
CA GLU A 220 5.71 15.50 12.61
C GLU A 220 5.49 14.14 13.28
N PHE A 221 5.03 13.15 12.51
CA PHE A 221 4.87 11.77 12.95
C PHE A 221 6.20 11.21 13.43
N SER A 222 7.22 11.20 12.56
CA SER A 222 8.55 10.67 12.90
C SER A 222 9.22 11.44 14.04
N ALA A 223 9.08 12.77 14.10
CA ALA A 223 9.60 13.57 15.20
C ALA A 223 9.00 13.23 16.59
N SER A 224 7.86 12.55 16.63
CA SER A 224 7.22 12.11 17.87
C SER A 224 7.84 10.82 18.46
N PHE A 225 8.67 10.11 17.69
CA PHE A 225 9.34 8.87 18.09
C PHE A 225 10.70 9.16 18.75
N SER A 226 10.99 8.49 19.87
CA SER A 226 12.24 8.64 20.62
C SER A 226 12.47 7.43 21.55
N PRO A 227 13.73 7.06 21.85
CA PRO A 227 14.03 5.99 22.82
C PRO A 227 13.52 6.31 24.23
N ASP A 228 13.43 7.61 24.57
CA ASP A 228 13.15 8.09 25.92
C ASP A 228 11.68 8.52 26.12
N ASN A 229 10.89 8.56 25.04
CA ASN A 229 9.47 8.92 25.11
C ASN A 229 8.59 7.67 25.12
N SER A 230 7.56 7.68 25.97
CA SER A 230 6.41 6.82 25.75
C SER A 230 5.68 7.33 24.51
N LEU A 231 5.67 6.51 23.46
CA LEU A 231 4.87 6.80 22.27
C LEU A 231 3.41 6.79 22.68
N GLU A 232 2.72 7.90 22.46
CA GLU A 232 1.29 8.00 22.70
C GLU A 232 0.59 8.06 21.36
N ASN A 233 -0.04 6.96 20.97
CA ASN A 233 -1.09 6.95 19.96
C ASN A 233 -0.61 7.22 18.54
N ALA A 234 0.36 6.42 18.09
CA ALA A 234 0.87 6.50 16.72
C ALA A 234 0.21 5.46 15.81
N PHE A 235 -0.34 5.93 14.69
CA PHE A 235 -0.89 5.08 13.63
C PHE A 235 -0.41 5.51 12.26
N VAL A 236 -0.29 4.53 11.39
CA VAL A 236 -0.22 4.76 9.94
C VAL A 236 -1.48 4.16 9.34
N VAL A 237 -2.22 4.95 8.57
CA VAL A 237 -3.40 4.49 7.84
C VAL A 237 -3.04 4.49 6.37
N PHE A 238 -3.18 3.35 5.72
CA PHE A 238 -2.84 3.14 4.33
C PHE A 238 -4.03 2.63 3.54
N GLU A 239 -4.31 3.28 2.42
CA GLU A 239 -5.33 2.92 1.44
C GLU A 239 -4.64 2.76 0.08
N PRO A 240 -4.23 1.54 -0.31
CA PRO A 240 -3.55 1.32 -1.58
C PRO A 240 -4.46 1.65 -2.75
N SER A 241 -3.87 2.22 -3.80
CA SER A 241 -4.50 2.45 -5.09
C SER A 241 -4.46 1.17 -5.95
N SER A 242 -5.26 1.15 -7.02
CA SER A 242 -5.22 0.05 -8.00
C SER A 242 -3.96 0.05 -8.88
N ASP A 243 -3.16 1.12 -8.83
CA ASP A 243 -1.91 1.22 -9.58
C ASP A 243 -0.72 0.69 -8.76
N ASP A 244 -0.89 0.51 -7.45
CA ASP A 244 0.12 -0.10 -6.59
C ASP A 244 0.26 -1.60 -6.89
N THR A 245 1.50 -2.11 -6.82
CA THR A 245 1.81 -3.53 -7.10
C THR A 245 2.53 -4.17 -5.92
N ILE A 246 3.85 -3.92 -5.80
CA ILE A 246 4.67 -4.32 -4.67
C ILE A 246 5.14 -3.07 -3.96
N LEU A 247 4.82 -3.00 -2.68
CA LEU A 247 5.30 -1.98 -1.77
C LEU A 247 6.08 -2.65 -0.63
N TYR A 248 6.69 -1.83 0.20
CA TYR A 248 7.51 -2.25 1.33
C TYR A 248 7.20 -1.36 2.52
N TYR A 249 6.87 -1.96 3.66
CA TYR A 249 6.94 -1.21 4.92
C TYR A 249 8.40 -1.15 5.38
N TYR A 250 8.79 -0.02 5.96
CA TYR A 250 10.16 0.20 6.43
C TYR A 250 10.15 1.16 7.63
N CYS A 251 11.30 1.30 8.30
CA CYS A 251 11.45 2.28 9.38
C CYS A 251 12.06 3.57 8.82
N LEU A 252 11.49 4.72 9.18
CA LEU A 252 12.02 6.04 8.78
C LEU A 252 13.38 6.36 9.42
N PHE A 253 13.75 5.68 10.50
CA PHE A 253 15.01 5.90 11.21
C PHE A 253 16.09 4.86 10.91
N HIS A 254 15.71 3.63 10.61
CA HIS A 254 16.64 2.51 10.55
C HIS A 254 16.42 1.64 9.31
N ASN A 255 17.50 1.34 8.59
CA ASN A 255 17.49 0.41 7.47
C ASN A 255 17.28 -1.05 7.95
N GLY A 256 16.56 -1.85 7.16
CA GLY A 256 16.52 -3.30 7.30
C GLY A 256 15.55 -3.85 8.35
N MET A 257 14.71 -3.01 8.96
CA MET A 257 13.79 -3.45 10.01
C MET A 257 12.71 -4.41 9.53
N ALA A 258 12.35 -4.36 8.24
CA ALA A 258 11.36 -5.24 7.62
C ALA A 258 11.96 -6.49 6.95
N ASN A 259 13.26 -6.77 7.10
CA ASN A 259 13.94 -7.84 6.36
C ASN A 259 13.67 -7.77 4.84
N GLU A 260 13.07 -8.82 4.28
CA GLU A 260 12.71 -8.96 2.86
C GLU A 260 11.20 -8.80 2.62
N ALA A 261 10.44 -8.42 3.66
CA ALA A 261 8.98 -8.41 3.63
C ALA A 261 8.42 -7.48 2.56
N LYS A 262 7.37 -7.94 1.88
CA LYS A 262 6.66 -7.23 0.82
C LYS A 262 5.22 -6.99 1.21
N ILE A 263 4.65 -5.93 0.67
CA ILE A 263 3.21 -5.68 0.62
C ILE A 263 2.80 -5.94 -0.82
N LEU A 264 1.98 -6.96 -1.04
CA LEU A 264 1.41 -7.32 -2.34
C LEU A 264 0.00 -6.76 -2.44
N ILE A 265 -0.25 -5.93 -3.43
CA ILE A 265 -1.58 -5.34 -3.67
C ILE A 265 -2.34 -6.19 -4.68
N ASP A 266 -3.61 -6.50 -4.39
CA ASP A 266 -4.52 -7.27 -5.24
C ASP A 266 -3.92 -8.63 -5.68
N ASP A 267 -3.27 -9.30 -4.74
CA ASP A 267 -2.54 -10.55 -4.96
C ASP A 267 -1.50 -10.46 -6.09
N TYR A 268 -0.91 -9.27 -6.31
CA TYR A 268 0.11 -9.08 -7.31
C TYR A 268 1.24 -10.10 -7.14
N VAL A 269 1.43 -10.90 -8.18
CA VAL A 269 2.54 -11.84 -8.28
C VAL A 269 3.65 -11.13 -9.03
N GLU A 270 4.76 -10.87 -8.34
CA GLU A 270 5.98 -10.41 -9.00
C GLU A 270 6.29 -11.38 -10.14
N LYS A 271 6.22 -10.88 -11.38
CA LYS A 271 6.79 -11.61 -12.50
C LYS A 271 8.29 -11.60 -12.28
N ILE A 272 8.80 -12.60 -11.56
CA ILE A 272 10.21 -12.94 -11.59
C ILE A 272 10.50 -13.22 -13.06
N PRO A 273 11.35 -12.43 -13.73
CA PRO A 273 11.75 -12.74 -15.09
C PRO A 273 12.25 -14.17 -15.07
N GLU A 274 11.63 -15.00 -15.90
CA GLU A 274 11.98 -16.41 -16.03
C GLU A 274 13.50 -16.51 -16.12
N ALA A 275 14.10 -17.28 -15.20
CA ALA A 275 15.54 -17.30 -14.95
C ALA A 275 16.35 -17.34 -16.25
N VAL A 276 17.31 -16.41 -16.39
CA VAL A 276 18.35 -16.28 -17.44
C VAL A 276 18.23 -17.31 -18.56
N ALA A 277 17.39 -17.04 -19.57
CA ALA A 277 17.16 -17.99 -20.63
C ALA A 277 18.30 -18.05 -21.65
N THR A 278 19.12 -16.99 -21.79
CA THR A 278 20.20 -16.98 -22.80
C THR A 278 21.35 -16.03 -22.44
N SER A 279 22.58 -16.57 -22.43
CA SER A 279 23.82 -15.77 -22.34
C SER A 279 24.28 -15.38 -23.75
N ILE A 280 24.57 -14.10 -23.93
CA ILE A 280 24.97 -13.47 -25.19
C ILE A 280 26.41 -12.99 -25.04
N SER A 281 27.37 -13.61 -25.73
CA SER A 281 28.76 -13.13 -25.69
C SER A 281 28.94 -11.94 -26.63
N VAL A 282 29.64 -10.90 -26.17
CA VAL A 282 29.92 -9.67 -26.94
C VAL A 282 31.42 -9.42 -27.03
N GLN A 283 31.96 -9.41 -28.25
CA GLN A 283 33.38 -9.18 -28.52
C GLN A 283 33.59 -7.98 -29.44
N SER A 284 34.71 -7.28 -29.34
CA SER A 284 35.11 -6.30 -30.35
C SER A 284 35.83 -6.99 -31.52
N VAL A 285 35.45 -6.65 -32.75
CA VAL A 285 36.17 -7.04 -33.98
C VAL A 285 36.82 -5.77 -34.54
N GLY A 286 38.06 -5.54 -34.12
CA GLY A 286 38.74 -4.28 -34.39
C GLY A 286 37.96 -3.09 -33.81
N ALA A 287 37.94 -1.98 -34.54
CA ALA A 287 37.25 -0.74 -34.16
C ALA A 287 35.96 -0.50 -34.96
N SER A 288 35.47 -1.52 -35.65
CA SER A 288 34.34 -1.39 -36.59
C SER A 288 33.11 -2.14 -36.12
N ASP A 289 33.24 -3.34 -35.54
CA ASP A 289 32.07 -4.16 -35.23
C ASP A 289 32.08 -4.72 -33.81
N TYR A 290 30.89 -4.88 -33.21
CA TYR A 290 30.68 -5.86 -32.16
C TYR A 290 30.30 -7.22 -32.76
N ARG A 291 30.92 -8.29 -32.30
CA ARG A 291 30.52 -9.67 -32.60
C ARG A 291 29.71 -10.22 -31.45
N PHE A 292 28.49 -10.64 -31.77
CA PHE A 292 27.60 -11.32 -30.84
C PHE A 292 27.65 -12.82 -31.10
N THR A 293 27.69 -13.61 -30.03
CA THR A 293 27.56 -15.07 -30.10
C THR A 293 26.41 -15.52 -29.20
N VAL A 294 25.46 -16.26 -29.77
CA VAL A 294 24.30 -16.83 -29.06
C VAL A 294 24.15 -18.28 -29.49
N GLU A 295 24.21 -19.21 -28.55
CA GLU A 295 24.07 -20.66 -28.81
C GLU A 295 25.00 -21.22 -29.91
N GLY A 296 26.16 -20.56 -30.13
CA GLY A 296 27.15 -20.93 -31.14
C GLY A 296 27.01 -20.19 -32.48
N GLU A 297 25.90 -19.50 -32.73
CA GLU A 297 25.72 -18.64 -33.89
C GLU A 297 26.42 -17.29 -33.69
N GLN A 298 27.06 -16.78 -34.74
CA GLN A 298 27.85 -15.54 -34.68
C GLN A 298 27.45 -14.54 -35.77
N ALA A 299 27.33 -13.28 -35.37
CA ALA A 299 27.13 -12.18 -36.30
C ALA A 299 27.88 -10.92 -35.86
N ASN A 300 28.38 -10.16 -36.83
CA ASN A 300 28.91 -8.81 -36.60
C ASN A 300 27.77 -7.82 -36.76
N ASP A 301 27.60 -6.98 -35.74
CA ASP A 301 26.54 -5.99 -35.58
C ASP A 301 25.12 -6.45 -36.03
N PRO A 302 24.62 -7.59 -35.51
CA PRO A 302 23.28 -8.06 -35.83
C PRO A 302 22.19 -7.18 -35.21
N VAL A 303 20.99 -7.25 -35.77
CA VAL A 303 19.81 -6.79 -35.03
C VAL A 303 19.53 -7.79 -33.92
N LEU A 304 19.47 -7.32 -32.67
CA LEU A 304 19.07 -8.15 -31.54
C LEU A 304 17.55 -8.12 -31.41
N THR A 305 16.91 -9.27 -31.24
CA THR A 305 15.48 -9.36 -30.89
C THR A 305 15.35 -9.87 -29.46
N LEU A 306 14.86 -9.02 -28.57
CA LEU A 306 14.66 -9.32 -27.15
C LEU A 306 13.16 -9.23 -26.84
N GLU A 307 12.71 -10.02 -25.88
CA GLU A 307 11.30 -10.15 -25.50
C GLU A 307 11.03 -9.44 -24.16
N ARG A 308 9.90 -8.74 -24.07
CA ARG A 308 9.44 -8.11 -22.81
C ARG A 308 9.24 -9.15 -21.71
N GLY A 309 9.58 -8.77 -20.49
CA GLY A 309 9.51 -9.65 -19.31
C GLY A 309 10.64 -10.68 -19.22
N LYS A 310 11.55 -10.77 -20.19
CA LYS A 310 12.73 -11.66 -20.14
C LYS A 310 13.98 -10.93 -19.66
N THR A 311 14.88 -11.68 -19.02
CA THR A 311 16.22 -11.19 -18.65
C THR A 311 17.29 -11.81 -19.53
N TYR A 312 18.12 -10.94 -20.10
CA TYR A 312 19.27 -11.28 -20.94
C TYR A 312 20.57 -10.94 -20.23
N GLU A 313 21.58 -11.79 -20.46
CA GLU A 313 22.92 -11.58 -19.95
C GLU A 313 23.89 -11.36 -21.10
N PHE A 314 24.63 -10.26 -21.07
CA PHE A 314 25.69 -9.95 -22.01
C PHE A 314 27.04 -10.18 -21.32
N ASP A 315 27.77 -11.21 -21.76
CA ASP A 315 29.14 -11.45 -21.35
C ASP A 315 30.07 -10.68 -22.29
N VAL A 316 30.47 -9.48 -21.88
CA VAL A 316 31.23 -8.56 -22.71
C VAL A 316 32.72 -8.79 -22.48
N SER A 317 33.43 -9.04 -23.57
CA SER A 317 34.89 -9.12 -23.63
C SER A 317 35.39 -8.24 -24.78
N ALA A 318 35.24 -6.91 -24.62
CA ALA A 318 35.48 -5.90 -25.65
C ALA A 318 36.39 -4.78 -25.12
N GLN A 319 37.56 -5.15 -24.59
CA GLN A 319 38.51 -4.23 -23.95
C GLN A 319 38.78 -2.98 -24.80
N GLY A 320 38.53 -1.78 -24.24
CA GLY A 320 38.70 -0.51 -24.96
C GLY A 320 37.51 -0.11 -25.87
N HIS A 321 36.45 -0.93 -25.91
CA HIS A 321 35.22 -0.67 -26.65
C HIS A 321 34.01 -0.76 -25.69
N PRO A 322 33.72 0.31 -24.92
CA PRO A 322 32.64 0.30 -23.93
C PRO A 322 31.27 0.07 -24.60
N PHE A 323 30.57 -0.97 -24.17
CA PHE A 323 29.30 -1.46 -24.71
C PHE A 323 28.12 -0.81 -23.99
N TRP A 324 27.38 0.04 -24.71
CA TRP A 324 26.22 0.76 -24.18
C TRP A 324 24.93 0.31 -24.83
N ILE A 325 23.86 0.20 -24.04
CA ILE A 325 22.47 0.16 -24.52
C ILE A 325 21.84 1.54 -24.34
N LYS A 326 21.16 2.03 -25.37
CA LYS A 326 20.74 3.43 -25.52
C LYS A 326 19.40 3.60 -26.22
N THR A 327 18.76 4.74 -25.97
CA THR A 327 17.54 5.18 -26.67
C THR A 327 17.84 5.81 -28.03
N ASP A 328 19.04 6.38 -28.21
CA ASP A 328 19.49 6.97 -29.48
C ASP A 328 20.80 6.34 -29.96
N GLN A 329 20.94 6.17 -31.28
CA GLN A 329 22.12 5.61 -31.91
C GLN A 329 23.27 6.63 -32.04
N VAL A 330 23.81 7.09 -30.91
CA VAL A 330 24.88 8.09 -30.84
C VAL A 330 26.04 7.66 -29.92
N THR A 331 27.27 7.97 -30.33
CA THR A 331 28.48 7.76 -29.51
C THR A 331 28.51 8.67 -28.27
N GLY A 332 29.46 8.45 -27.36
CA GLY A 332 29.54 9.15 -26.08
C GLY A 332 28.70 8.46 -25.00
N SER A 333 28.37 9.16 -23.92
CA SER A 333 27.60 8.62 -22.78
C SER A 333 26.18 9.17 -22.66
N SER A 334 25.74 10.01 -23.61
CA SER A 334 24.35 10.50 -23.67
C SER A 334 23.39 9.41 -24.13
N SER A 335 22.08 9.63 -23.88
CA SER A 335 20.97 8.76 -24.30
C SER A 335 21.08 7.31 -23.78
N GLN A 336 21.71 7.11 -22.64
CA GLN A 336 21.76 5.81 -21.97
C GLN A 336 20.34 5.35 -21.59
N TYR A 337 20.03 4.09 -21.85
CA TYR A 337 18.85 3.43 -21.31
C TYR A 337 19.32 2.58 -20.12
N ASN A 338 18.80 2.84 -18.92
CA ASN A 338 19.24 2.17 -17.69
C ASN A 338 18.14 1.36 -17.01
N GLU A 339 16.88 1.51 -17.42
CA GLU A 339 15.76 0.77 -16.85
C GLU A 339 15.97 -0.74 -17.06
N GLY A 340 15.92 -1.50 -15.98
CA GLY A 340 16.20 -2.95 -15.99
C GLY A 340 17.64 -3.36 -16.36
N ILE A 341 18.61 -2.43 -16.49
CA ILE A 341 19.99 -2.73 -16.88
C ILE A 341 20.99 -2.56 -15.72
N SER A 342 21.86 -3.56 -15.52
CA SER A 342 23.02 -3.45 -14.63
C SER A 342 24.33 -3.38 -15.40
N ASN A 343 25.29 -2.58 -14.92
CA ASN A 343 26.64 -2.43 -15.49
C ASN A 343 26.66 -1.92 -16.96
N ASN A 344 25.73 -1.04 -17.34
CA ASN A 344 25.73 -0.41 -18.68
C ASN A 344 27.05 0.33 -18.96
N GLY A 345 27.56 0.23 -20.18
CA GLY A 345 28.77 0.94 -20.60
C GLY A 345 30.10 0.26 -20.23
N LEU A 346 30.08 -0.97 -19.74
CA LEU A 346 31.31 -1.71 -19.45
C LEU A 346 32.06 -2.11 -20.74
N SER A 347 33.37 -2.35 -20.65
CA SER A 347 34.16 -2.92 -21.76
C SER A 347 34.63 -4.36 -21.49
N ASN A 348 34.48 -4.84 -20.26
CA ASN A 348 34.76 -6.21 -19.86
C ASN A 348 33.91 -6.58 -18.65
N GLY A 349 33.25 -7.74 -18.68
CA GLY A 349 32.41 -8.25 -17.60
C GLY A 349 30.95 -8.44 -18.02
N LYS A 350 30.10 -8.67 -17.02
CA LYS A 350 28.70 -9.06 -17.21
C LYS A 350 27.76 -7.85 -17.10
N LEU A 351 26.99 -7.61 -18.15
CA LEU A 351 25.85 -6.69 -18.18
C LEU A 351 24.57 -7.52 -18.16
N THR A 352 23.61 -7.18 -17.30
CA THR A 352 22.28 -7.82 -17.32
C THR A 352 21.24 -6.83 -17.81
N PHE A 353 20.27 -7.29 -18.59
CA PHE A 353 19.13 -6.49 -19.04
C PHE A 353 17.83 -7.28 -18.86
N THR A 354 17.03 -6.87 -17.89
CA THR A 354 15.63 -7.26 -17.74
C THR A 354 14.77 -6.31 -18.55
N VAL A 355 14.10 -6.82 -19.58
CA VAL A 355 13.26 -5.99 -20.45
C VAL A 355 11.93 -5.75 -19.76
N SER A 356 11.63 -4.49 -19.40
CA SER A 356 10.36 -4.13 -18.76
C SER A 356 9.16 -4.29 -19.71
N ASP A 357 7.97 -4.45 -19.16
CA ASP A 357 6.71 -4.57 -19.92
C ASP A 357 6.40 -3.28 -20.73
N ASP A 358 6.98 -2.13 -20.35
CA ASP A 358 6.83 -0.83 -21.01
C ASP A 358 8.07 -0.39 -21.82
N ALA A 359 9.08 -1.26 -21.98
CA ALA A 359 10.31 -0.92 -22.68
C ALA A 359 10.03 -0.42 -24.12
N PRO A 360 10.78 0.58 -24.65
CA PRO A 360 10.61 1.02 -26.03
C PRO A 360 10.80 -0.12 -27.03
N SER A 361 9.98 -0.18 -28.09
CA SER A 361 10.11 -1.23 -29.12
C SER A 361 11.44 -1.21 -29.88
N THR A 362 12.18 -0.11 -29.79
CA THR A 362 13.50 0.05 -30.41
C THR A 362 14.47 0.68 -29.41
N LEU A 363 15.57 -0.03 -29.17
CA LEU A 363 16.77 0.48 -28.50
C LEU A 363 17.97 0.27 -29.44
N TYR A 364 19.13 0.76 -29.03
CA TYR A 364 20.39 0.61 -29.77
C TYR A 364 21.47 0.11 -28.84
N TYR A 365 22.34 -0.76 -29.34
CA TYR A 365 23.64 -0.96 -28.72
C TYR A 365 24.70 -0.18 -29.50
N ILE A 366 25.67 0.40 -28.80
CA ILE A 366 26.70 1.24 -29.42
C ILE A 366 27.99 1.27 -28.60
N CYS A 367 29.12 1.32 -29.29
CA CYS A 367 30.40 1.60 -28.66
C CYS A 367 30.45 3.08 -28.28
N GLN A 368 30.89 3.38 -27.06
CA GLN A 368 31.05 4.77 -26.62
C GLN A 368 31.97 5.60 -27.54
N ILE A 369 32.96 4.97 -28.15
CA ILE A 369 34.07 5.64 -28.85
C ILE A 369 33.92 5.56 -30.36
N HIS A 370 33.49 4.41 -30.90
CA HIS A 370 33.55 4.13 -32.34
C HIS A 370 32.15 4.13 -32.95
N SER A 371 31.85 5.11 -33.80
CA SER A 371 30.51 5.32 -34.36
C SER A 371 30.01 4.20 -35.27
N ASN A 372 30.92 3.38 -35.80
CA ASN A 372 30.55 2.27 -36.69
C ASN A 372 30.17 1.01 -35.92
N MET A 373 30.56 0.90 -34.64
CA MET A 373 30.30 -0.26 -33.78
C MET A 373 28.95 -0.12 -33.10
N THR A 374 27.88 -0.44 -33.82
CA THR A 374 26.51 -0.22 -33.34
C THR A 374 25.50 -1.08 -34.08
N GLY A 375 24.34 -1.30 -33.47
CA GLY A 375 23.17 -1.87 -34.14
C GLY A 375 21.91 -1.69 -33.32
N VAL A 376 20.84 -2.32 -33.80
CA VAL A 376 19.47 -2.14 -33.29
C VAL A 376 19.12 -3.29 -32.35
N ILE A 377 18.38 -2.97 -31.29
CA ILE A 377 17.69 -3.92 -30.43
C ILE A 377 16.19 -3.73 -30.66
N LYS A 378 15.53 -4.74 -31.21
CA LYS A 378 14.06 -4.81 -31.37
C LYS A 378 13.48 -5.47 -30.12
N ILE A 379 12.56 -4.78 -29.45
CA ILE A 379 11.85 -5.31 -28.29
C ILE A 379 10.44 -5.77 -28.71
N VAL A 380 10.18 -7.06 -28.57
CA VAL A 380 8.91 -7.71 -28.95
C VAL A 380 8.14 -8.21 -27.73
N ASP A 381 6.84 -8.41 -27.89
CA ASP A 381 5.99 -8.94 -26.81
C ASP A 381 6.07 -10.47 -26.71
N ASN A 382 6.41 -11.14 -27.82
CA ASN A 382 6.65 -12.58 -27.87
C ASN A 382 7.65 -12.91 -29.00
N ASN A 383 8.69 -13.69 -28.70
CA ASN A 383 9.65 -14.21 -29.67
C ASN A 383 9.47 -15.73 -29.89
N ASP A 384 8.35 -16.12 -30.51
CA ASP A 384 7.97 -17.52 -30.75
C ASP A 384 9.05 -18.36 -31.47
N ASN A 385 9.91 -17.73 -32.27
CA ASN A 385 10.96 -18.39 -33.03
C ASN A 385 12.30 -18.47 -32.27
N GLY A 386 12.39 -17.89 -31.06
CA GLY A 386 13.57 -17.88 -30.20
C GLY A 386 14.83 -17.22 -30.80
N THR A 387 14.69 -16.54 -31.94
CA THR A 387 15.84 -16.00 -32.67
C THR A 387 16.26 -14.67 -32.06
N ILE A 388 17.45 -14.62 -31.49
CA ILE A 388 18.01 -13.39 -30.91
C ILE A 388 18.82 -12.62 -31.97
N LEU A 389 19.59 -13.30 -32.82
CA LEU A 389 20.44 -12.67 -33.83
C LEU A 389 19.70 -12.59 -35.18
N GLY A 390 19.28 -11.39 -35.57
CA GLY A 390 18.60 -11.10 -36.83
C GLY A 390 19.48 -10.34 -37.85
N ASN A 391 19.22 -10.56 -39.14
CA ASN A 391 19.94 -9.92 -40.25
C ASN A 391 19.24 -8.67 -40.81
N ASP A 392 18.14 -8.23 -40.20
CA ASP A 392 17.21 -7.30 -40.83
C ASP A 392 17.26 -5.90 -40.21
N ASN A 393 18.13 -5.04 -40.76
CA ASN A 393 18.26 -3.60 -40.45
C ASN A 393 17.05 -2.76 -40.91
N SER A 394 15.95 -3.40 -41.32
CA SER A 394 14.72 -2.70 -41.70
C SER A 394 13.91 -2.30 -40.46
N ASN A 395 13.60 -1.00 -40.42
CA ASN A 395 12.74 -0.35 -39.43
C ASN A 395 11.27 -0.74 -39.69
N SER A 396 10.90 -1.99 -39.34
CA SER A 396 9.50 -2.41 -39.37
C SER A 396 8.83 -1.95 -38.09
N SER A 397 8.18 -0.79 -38.15
CA SER A 397 7.22 -0.33 -37.15
C SER A 397 6.02 -1.29 -37.16
N SER A 398 6.02 -2.28 -36.27
CA SER A 398 4.78 -2.90 -35.82
C SER A 398 4.22 -2.06 -34.68
N THR A 399 3.05 -1.47 -34.91
CA THR A 399 2.27 -0.78 -33.89
C THR A 399 1.89 -1.73 -32.76
N PRO A 400 1.80 -1.26 -31.50
CA PRO A 400 1.43 -2.12 -30.37
C PRO A 400 0.00 -2.63 -30.59
N SER A 401 -0.18 -3.95 -30.57
CA SER A 401 -1.50 -4.59 -30.58
C SER A 401 -1.83 -5.02 -29.17
N TYR A 402 -2.58 -4.20 -28.45
CA TYR A 402 -3.27 -4.63 -27.23
C TYR A 402 -4.49 -5.44 -27.64
N GLY A 403 -4.33 -6.76 -27.76
CA GLY A 403 -5.36 -7.66 -28.26
C GLY A 403 -5.48 -8.91 -27.40
N TYR A 404 -6.47 -8.91 -26.52
CA TYR A 404 -7.00 -10.09 -25.85
C TYR A 404 -7.19 -11.24 -26.86
N SER A 405 -6.61 -12.40 -26.58
CA SER A 405 -6.90 -13.63 -27.32
C SER A 405 -8.36 -14.01 -27.07
N LEU A 406 -9.21 -13.83 -28.09
CA LEU A 406 -10.51 -14.46 -28.16
C LEU A 406 -10.37 -15.63 -29.15
N ASP A 407 -10.13 -16.83 -28.63
CA ASP A 407 -10.16 -18.06 -29.43
C ASP A 407 -11.60 -18.32 -29.88
N LEU A 408 -11.96 -17.80 -31.07
CA LEU A 408 -13.17 -18.17 -31.76
C LEU A 408 -12.88 -19.39 -32.65
N GLU A 409 -13.02 -20.57 -32.05
CA GLU A 409 -12.90 -21.84 -32.77
C GLU A 409 -14.08 -21.99 -33.75
N LEU A 410 -13.84 -21.72 -35.03
CA LEU A 410 -14.82 -21.93 -36.11
C LEU A 410 -14.92 -23.43 -36.42
N ALA A 411 -15.82 -24.11 -35.73
CA ALA A 411 -16.28 -25.44 -36.13
C ALA A 411 -17.15 -25.34 -37.40
N PHE A 412 -16.60 -25.71 -38.55
CA PHE A 412 -17.38 -25.98 -39.75
C PHE A 412 -18.01 -27.38 -39.67
N SER A 413 -19.31 -27.43 -39.38
CA SER A 413 -20.17 -28.58 -39.71
C SER A 413 -21.41 -28.06 -40.41
N ASN A 414 -21.38 -28.02 -41.74
CA ASN A 414 -22.59 -27.89 -42.55
C ASN A 414 -22.99 -29.28 -43.03
N ASP A 415 -23.89 -29.90 -42.27
CA ASP A 415 -24.80 -30.88 -42.83
C ASP A 415 -26.22 -30.47 -42.41
N GLN A 416 -27.16 -30.76 -43.31
CA GLN A 416 -28.62 -30.57 -43.22
C GLN A 416 -29.21 -29.28 -43.79
N ASP A 417 -29.65 -29.46 -45.04
CA ASP A 417 -30.81 -28.86 -45.69
C ASP A 417 -31.87 -28.32 -44.72
N PHE A 418 -32.26 -27.05 -44.91
CA PHE A 418 -33.61 -26.61 -44.60
C PHE A 418 -34.08 -25.57 -45.62
N ILE A 419 -34.93 -26.03 -46.54
CA ILE A 419 -35.74 -25.18 -47.42
C ILE A 419 -36.93 -24.65 -46.63
N PRO A 420 -37.28 -23.36 -46.81
CA PRO A 420 -38.68 -23.01 -46.95
C PRO A 420 -38.91 -22.11 -48.18
N THR A 421 -39.60 -22.68 -49.18
CA THR A 421 -40.66 -21.97 -49.93
C THR A 421 -41.68 -21.44 -48.91
N ILE A 422 -42.33 -20.28 -49.06
CA ILE A 422 -43.26 -19.90 -50.13
C ILE A 422 -43.41 -18.36 -50.15
N GLY A 423 -43.45 -17.78 -51.34
CA GLY A 423 -44.06 -16.47 -51.59
C GLY A 423 -44.57 -16.46 -53.04
N TYR A 424 -45.89 -16.64 -53.21
CA TYR A 424 -46.54 -16.50 -54.52
C TYR A 424 -46.71 -15.01 -54.84
N ASP A 425 -46.33 -14.63 -56.06
CA ASP A 425 -47.04 -13.61 -56.82
C ASP A 425 -47.35 -14.21 -58.21
N ILE A 426 -48.63 -14.10 -58.59
CA ILE A 426 -49.38 -14.53 -59.80
C ILE A 426 -49.52 -16.02 -60.13
#